data_AF-A0A2A2B7U3-F1
#
_entry.id   AF-A0A2A2B7U3-F1
#
_cell.length_a   1.000
_cell.length_b   1.000
_cell.length_c   1.000
_cell.angle_alpha   90.00
_cell.angle_beta   90.00
_cell.angle_gamma   90.00
#
_symmetry.space_group_name_H-M   'P 1'
#
loop_
_entity.id
_entity.type
_entity.pdbx_description
1 polymer ?
#
loop_
_entity_poly.entity_id
_entity_poly.type
_entity_poly.pdbx_seq_one_letter_code
_entity_poly.pdbx_strand_id
1 'polypeptide(L)'
;MKSIDPLLGRKFDRANYHCVHFLIDAGKHLFDYNFSHCFLGLTGSLNDTLIPTKQGMEQGKLVDKPNDGTIVLMMTLDNRHHVGLQYCNRILHLSETGPRFEPLRSIKRQYKKVRFYDVKDFSQ
;
A
#
# COMPACT_ATOMS: atom_id res chain seq x y z
N MET A 1 -7.37 -16.04 8.02
CA MET A 1 -7.21 -14.87 7.15
C MET A 1 -8.54 -14.19 6.99
N LYS A 2 -8.62 -12.87 7.19
CA LYS A 2 -9.86 -12.08 7.07
C LYS A 2 -10.24 -11.86 5.59
N SER A 3 -11.53 -11.75 5.27
CA SER A 3 -11.97 -11.47 3.89
C SER A 3 -11.63 -10.04 3.47
N ILE A 4 -11.31 -9.84 2.19
CA ILE A 4 -11.12 -8.50 1.59
C ILE A 4 -12.43 -7.87 1.10
N ASP A 5 -13.56 -8.59 1.10
CA ASP A 5 -14.83 -8.11 0.54
C ASP A 5 -15.24 -6.71 1.04
N PRO A 6 -15.09 -6.36 2.34
CA PRO A 6 -15.41 -5.02 2.83
C PRO A 6 -14.56 -3.90 2.22
N LEU A 7 -13.40 -4.24 1.65
CA LEU A 7 -12.48 -3.30 1.01
C LEU A 7 -12.81 -3.12 -0.48
N LEU A 8 -13.49 -4.08 -1.13
CA LEU A 8 -13.75 -4.04 -2.57
C LEU A 8 -14.81 -3.00 -2.98
N GLY A 9 -15.61 -2.50 -2.04
CA GLY A 9 -16.59 -1.43 -2.27
C GLY A 9 -16.05 0.00 -2.16
N ARG A 10 -14.77 0.19 -1.81
CA ARG A 10 -14.18 1.52 -1.60
C ARG A 10 -14.01 2.27 -2.92
N LYS A 11 -14.21 3.59 -2.93
CA LYS A 11 -14.07 4.43 -4.13
C LYS A 11 -12.90 5.37 -3.99
N PHE A 12 -12.16 5.54 -5.08
CA PHE A 12 -11.07 6.50 -5.13
C PHE A 12 -11.62 7.94 -5.17
N ASP A 13 -11.09 8.76 -4.29
CA ASP A 13 -11.27 10.21 -4.24
C ASP A 13 -9.89 10.84 -4.06
N ARG A 14 -9.48 11.64 -5.03
CA ARG A 14 -8.15 12.27 -5.04
C ARG A 14 -7.89 13.18 -3.85
N ALA A 15 -8.94 13.83 -3.32
CA ALA A 15 -8.85 14.77 -2.22
C ALA A 15 -9.01 14.09 -0.86
N ASN A 16 -9.88 13.08 -0.77
CA ASN A 16 -10.31 12.53 0.52
C ASN A 16 -9.94 11.06 0.76
N TYR A 17 -9.74 10.25 -0.30
CA TYR A 17 -9.56 8.80 -0.16
C TYR A 17 -8.80 8.17 -1.32
N HIS A 18 -7.49 8.01 -1.15
CA HIS A 18 -6.60 7.45 -2.17
C HIS A 18 -5.82 6.23 -1.64
N CYS A 19 -4.79 5.81 -2.37
CA CYS A 19 -4.05 4.57 -2.13
C CYS A 19 -3.49 4.42 -0.70
N VAL A 20 -3.04 5.50 -0.04
CA VAL A 20 -2.54 5.47 1.34
C VAL A 20 -3.66 5.19 2.33
N HIS A 21 -4.76 5.93 2.23
CA HIS A 21 -5.95 5.75 3.06
C HIS A 21 -6.47 4.30 2.96
N PHE A 22 -6.55 3.80 1.74
CA PHE A 22 -6.95 2.42 1.49
C PHE A 22 -6.00 1.38 2.08
N LEU A 23 -4.69 1.61 2.02
CA LEU A 23 -3.70 0.72 2.63
C LEU A 23 -3.82 0.70 4.16
N ILE A 24 -4.03 1.87 4.78
CA ILE A 24 -4.25 1.98 6.23
C ILE A 24 -5.51 1.22 6.65
N ASP A 25 -6.61 1.41 5.92
CA ASP A 25 -7.87 0.71 6.18
C ASP A 25 -7.73 -0.81 5.98
N ALA A 26 -7.03 -1.22 4.92
CA ALA A 26 -6.73 -2.62 4.66
C ALA A 26 -5.88 -3.24 5.78
N GLY A 27 -4.91 -2.50 6.31
CA GLY A 27 -4.09 -2.94 7.44
C GLY A 27 -4.88 -3.13 8.72
N LYS A 28 -5.69 -2.13 9.09
CA LYS A 28 -6.55 -2.20 10.26
C LYS A 28 -7.53 -3.36 10.15
N HIS A 29 -8.16 -3.53 8.98
CA HIS A 29 -9.11 -4.61 8.77
C HIS A 29 -8.43 -5.97 8.79
N LEU A 30 -7.40 -6.20 7.97
CA LEU A 30 -6.83 -7.53 7.72
C LEU A 30 -5.87 -8.01 8.80
N PHE A 31 -5.15 -7.07 9.45
CA PHE A 31 -4.05 -7.36 10.36
C PHE A 31 -4.21 -6.71 11.74
N ASP A 32 -5.31 -5.98 11.99
CA ASP A 32 -5.51 -5.17 13.20
C ASP A 32 -4.36 -4.19 13.47
N TYR A 33 -3.69 -3.75 12.39
CA TYR A 33 -2.48 -2.95 12.44
C TYR A 33 -2.64 -1.63 11.70
N ASN A 34 -2.29 -0.53 12.37
CA ASN A 34 -2.43 0.81 11.82
C ASN A 34 -1.14 1.28 11.13
N PHE A 35 -1.06 1.13 9.81
CA PHE A 35 0.07 1.61 9.00
C PHE A 35 0.20 3.14 8.90
N SER A 36 -0.69 3.95 9.51
CA SER A 36 -0.65 5.41 9.36
C SER A 36 0.68 6.04 9.77
N HIS A 37 1.37 5.44 10.75
CA HIS A 37 2.69 5.88 11.20
C HIS A 37 3.78 5.73 10.12
N CYS A 38 3.64 4.79 9.18
CA CYS A 38 4.57 4.65 8.04
C CYS A 38 4.43 5.79 7.01
N PHE A 39 3.35 6.57 7.10
CA PHE A 39 2.98 7.59 6.11
C PHE A 39 2.76 8.98 6.73
N LEU A 40 3.41 9.26 7.87
CA LEU A 40 3.33 10.56 8.54
C LEU A 40 3.63 11.70 7.53
N GLY A 41 2.65 12.58 7.32
CA GLY A 41 2.72 13.70 6.38
C GLY A 41 2.16 13.44 4.96
N LEU A 42 1.69 12.22 4.65
CA LEU A 42 1.23 11.82 3.30
C LEU A 42 -0.29 11.57 3.19
N THR A 43 -1.05 11.96 4.22
CA THR A 43 -2.53 11.91 4.21
C THR A 43 -3.17 13.18 3.65
N GLY A 44 -2.38 14.09 3.08
CA GLY A 44 -2.84 15.28 2.35
C GLY A 44 -3.15 14.97 0.87
N SER A 45 -3.48 16.02 0.10
CA SER A 45 -3.80 15.92 -1.34
C SER A 45 -2.69 15.19 -2.10
N LEU A 46 -3.08 14.29 -3.02
CA LEU A 46 -2.21 13.43 -3.86
C LEU A 46 -1.08 14.17 -4.62
N ASN A 47 -1.17 15.50 -4.73
CA ASN A 47 -0.16 16.36 -5.36
C ASN A 47 1.02 16.68 -4.43
N ASP A 48 0.83 16.61 -3.12
CA ASP A 48 1.92 16.64 -2.15
C ASP A 48 2.51 15.25 -2.10
N THR A 49 3.32 15.02 -3.14
CA THR A 49 4.38 14.03 -3.26
C THR A 49 4.36 13.01 -2.14
N LEU A 50 3.86 11.81 -2.46
CA LEU A 50 4.23 10.54 -1.85
C LEU A 50 5.77 10.39 -1.90
N ILE A 51 6.49 11.24 -1.17
CA ILE A 51 7.85 11.02 -0.73
C ILE A 51 7.59 10.23 0.54
N PRO A 52 7.65 8.89 0.51
CA PRO A 52 7.95 8.18 1.73
C PRO A 52 9.21 8.85 2.27
N THR A 53 9.04 9.73 3.25
CA THR A 53 10.16 10.40 3.90
C THR A 53 11.05 9.27 4.36
N LYS A 54 12.37 9.41 4.14
CA LYS A 54 13.34 8.42 4.64
C LYS A 54 13.05 8.05 6.10
N GLN A 55 12.54 9.00 6.89
CA GLN A 55 12.07 8.83 8.26
C GLN A 55 10.81 7.96 8.45
N GLY A 56 9.79 8.01 7.57
CA GLY A 56 8.59 7.18 7.68
C GLY A 56 8.81 5.71 7.31
N MET A 57 9.84 5.44 6.50
CA MET A 57 10.29 4.08 6.13
C MET A 57 11.54 3.62 6.89
N GLU A 58 12.08 4.39 7.83
CA GLU A 58 13.25 3.99 8.64
C GLU A 58 12.97 2.73 9.48
N GLN A 59 11.71 2.48 9.83
CA GLN A 59 11.26 1.25 10.51
C GLN A 59 10.95 0.10 9.54
N GLY A 60 10.85 0.37 8.23
CA GLY A 60 10.55 -0.63 7.22
C GLY A 60 11.81 -1.27 6.65
N LYS A 61 12.00 -2.57 6.90
CA LYS A 61 13.09 -3.33 6.28
C LYS A 61 12.76 -3.59 4.81
N LEU A 62 13.65 -3.16 3.90
CA LEU A 62 13.55 -3.55 2.49
C LEU A 62 13.77 -5.07 2.38
N VAL A 63 12.85 -5.77 1.71
CA VAL A 63 12.90 -7.22 1.52
C VAL A 63 12.77 -7.60 0.05
N ASP A 64 13.39 -8.72 -0.34
CA ASP A 64 13.29 -9.23 -1.72
C ASP A 64 11.99 -10.00 -2.00
N LYS A 65 11.46 -10.66 -0.96
CA LYS A 65 10.25 -11.47 -1.03
C LYS A 65 9.19 -10.88 -0.08
N PRO A 66 8.04 -10.44 -0.59
CA PRO A 66 6.98 -9.90 0.24
C PRO A 66 6.21 -11.03 0.93
N ASN A 67 5.83 -10.81 2.18
CA ASN A 67 4.92 -11.66 2.94
C ASN A 67 3.61 -10.90 3.20
N ASP A 68 2.57 -11.58 3.68
CA ASP A 68 1.31 -10.93 4.00
C ASP A 68 1.50 -9.83 5.05
N GLY A 69 1.05 -8.60 4.75
CA GLY A 69 1.28 -7.42 5.58
C GLY A 69 2.48 -6.55 5.15
N THR A 70 3.26 -7.00 4.16
CA THR A 70 4.35 -6.19 3.59
C THR A 70 3.78 -5.04 2.74
N ILE A 71 4.29 -3.83 2.95
CA ILE A 71 3.94 -2.65 2.15
C ILE A 71 4.63 -2.75 0.79
N VAL A 72 3.87 -2.55 -0.27
CA VAL A 72 4.34 -2.56 -1.66
C VAL A 72 4.37 -1.13 -2.18
N LEU A 73 5.57 -0.56 -2.30
CA LEU A 73 5.77 0.75 -2.91
C LEU A 73 5.99 0.58 -4.41
N MET A 74 5.17 1.26 -5.20
CA MET A 74 5.14 1.19 -6.65
C MET A 74 5.40 2.57 -7.25
N MET A 75 6.00 2.58 -8.43
CA MET A 75 6.18 3.80 -9.22
C MET A 75 5.61 3.57 -10.61
N THR A 76 4.65 4.40 -10.99
CA THR A 76 4.03 4.38 -12.32
C THR A 76 5.02 4.86 -13.39
N LEU A 77 4.69 4.65 -14.67
CA LEU A 77 5.53 5.05 -15.79
C LEU A 77 5.81 6.57 -15.78
N ASP A 78 4.82 7.38 -15.40
CA ASP A 78 4.87 8.84 -15.27
C ASP A 78 5.48 9.34 -13.95
N ASN A 79 6.24 8.51 -13.23
CA ASN A 79 6.93 8.84 -11.96
C ASN A 79 6.01 9.16 -10.77
N ARG A 80 4.72 8.90 -10.84
CA ARG A 80 3.87 8.99 -9.65
C ARG A 80 4.12 7.79 -8.73
N HIS A 81 4.14 8.07 -7.44
CA HIS A 81 4.21 7.04 -6.42
C HIS A 81 2.83 6.45 -6.18
N HIS A 82 2.82 5.16 -5.86
CA HIS A 82 1.61 4.40 -5.55
C HIS A 82 1.94 3.37 -4.47
N VAL A 83 0.94 2.96 -3.69
CA VAL A 83 1.13 2.01 -2.59
C VAL A 83 0.07 0.92 -2.61
N GLY A 84 0.45 -0.26 -2.10
CA GLY A 84 -0.41 -1.41 -1.95
C GLY A 84 0.06 -2.29 -0.79
N LEU A 85 -0.73 -3.31 -0.48
CA LEU A 85 -0.51 -4.24 0.62
C LEU A 85 -0.42 -5.65 0.05
N GLN A 86 0.65 -6.37 0.40
CA GLN A 86 0.75 -7.78 0.07
C GLN A 86 -0.22 -8.58 0.95
N TYR A 87 -1.07 -9.39 0.32
CA TYR A 87 -2.01 -10.28 1.00
C TYR A 87 -2.38 -11.49 0.13
N CYS A 88 -2.35 -12.70 0.69
CA CYS A 88 -2.66 -13.95 -0.01
C CYS A 88 -1.93 -14.09 -1.36
N ASN A 89 -0.62 -13.83 -1.39
CA ASN A 89 0.23 -13.88 -2.59
C ASN A 89 -0.18 -12.91 -3.72
N ARG A 90 -0.97 -11.88 -3.41
CA ARG A 90 -1.45 -10.83 -4.31
C ARG A 90 -1.26 -9.46 -3.66
N ILE A 91 -1.39 -8.42 -4.46
CA ILE A 91 -1.25 -7.03 -4.03
C ILE A 91 -2.63 -6.42 -4.05
N LEU A 92 -3.08 -5.99 -2.87
CA LEU A 92 -4.30 -5.24 -2.66
C LEU A 92 -3.97 -3.74 -2.70
N HIS A 93 -4.57 -3.00 -3.63
CA HIS A 93 -4.34 -1.56 -3.76
C HIS A 93 -5.57 -0.85 -4.34
N LEU A 94 -5.61 0.47 -4.24
CA LEU A 94 -6.69 1.30 -4.81
C LEU A 94 -6.18 2.06 -6.04
N SER A 95 -6.72 1.77 -7.22
CA SER A 95 -6.53 2.58 -8.41
C SER A 95 -7.64 3.62 -8.56
N GLU A 96 -7.49 4.55 -9.50
CA GLU A 96 -8.52 5.55 -9.84
C GLU A 96 -9.87 4.89 -10.24
N THR A 97 -9.82 3.67 -10.77
CA THR A 97 -10.98 2.86 -11.15
C THR A 97 -11.57 2.01 -10.02
N GLY A 98 -10.95 1.99 -8.83
CA GLY A 98 -11.41 1.23 -7.66
C GLY A 98 -10.40 0.23 -7.10
N PRO A 99 -10.80 -0.61 -6.14
CA PRO A 99 -9.93 -1.57 -5.48
C PRO A 99 -9.49 -2.67 -6.44
N ARG A 100 -8.24 -3.07 -6.35
CA ARG A 100 -7.60 -4.06 -7.21
C ARG A 100 -6.90 -5.09 -6.35
N PHE A 101 -6.99 -6.36 -6.77
CA PHE A 101 -6.36 -7.48 -6.07
C PHE A 101 -5.61 -8.38 -7.06
N GLU A 102 -4.38 -8.00 -7.34
CA GLU A 102 -3.65 -8.46 -8.52
C GLU A 102 -2.41 -9.28 -8.14
N PRO A 103 -2.03 -10.29 -8.93
CA PRO A 103 -0.81 -11.03 -8.68
C PRO A 103 0.42 -10.16 -8.94
N LEU A 104 1.54 -10.46 -8.25
CA LEU A 104 2.78 -9.70 -8.38
C LEU A 104 3.29 -9.60 -9.82
N ARG A 105 3.05 -10.63 -10.65
CA ARG A 105 3.40 -10.62 -12.06
C ARG A 105 2.70 -9.49 -12.83
N SER A 106 1.43 -9.19 -12.52
CA SER A 106 0.68 -8.10 -13.13
C SER A 106 1.22 -6.75 -12.68
N ILE A 107 1.49 -6.59 -11.38
CA ILE A 107 2.09 -5.37 -10.82
C ILE A 107 3.44 -5.06 -11.49
N LYS A 108 4.33 -6.05 -11.60
CA LYS A 108 5.65 -5.87 -12.25
C LYS A 108 5.59 -5.49 -13.74
N ARG A 109 4.43 -5.68 -14.40
CA ARG A 109 4.21 -5.23 -15.79
C ARG A 109 3.67 -3.81 -15.88
N GLN A 110 2.92 -3.36 -14.88
CA GLN A 110 2.23 -2.06 -14.87
C GLN A 110 3.10 -0.94 -14.28
N TYR A 111 4.04 -1.29 -13.41
CA TYR A 111 4.87 -0.33 -12.68
C TYR A 111 6.35 -0.54 -13.01
N LYS A 112 7.08 0.56 -13.26
CA LYS A 112 8.51 0.50 -13.61
C LYS A 112 9.41 0.15 -12.42
N LYS A 113 8.94 0.39 -11.20
CA LYS A 113 9.67 0.10 -9.98
C LYS A 113 8.71 -0.40 -8.91
N VAL A 114 9.07 -1.51 -8.28
CA VAL A 114 8.33 -2.14 -7.19
C VAL A 114 9.32 -2.45 -6.09
N ARG A 115 9.02 -2.01 -4.86
CA ARG A 115 9.82 -2.26 -3.67
C ARG A 115 8.93 -2.78 -2.55
N PHE A 116 9.47 -3.65 -1.71
CA PHE A 116 8.74 -4.29 -0.63
C PHE A 116 9.34 -3.87 0.71
N TYR A 117 8.52 -3.33 1.59
CA TYR A 117 8.92 -2.85 2.89
C TYR A 117 8.18 -3.63 3.95
N ASP A 118 8.93 -4.42 4.72
CA ASP A 118 8.41 -5.15 5.85
C ASP A 118 8.51 -4.24 7.09
N VAL A 119 7.35 -3.85 7.61
CA VAL A 119 7.22 -2.96 8.77
C VAL A 119 6.74 -3.72 10.00
N LYS A 120 6.88 -5.05 9.97
CA LYS A 120 6.32 -5.94 10.97
C LYS A 120 7.15 -5.93 12.25
N ASP A 121 6.54 -5.46 13.33
CA ASP A 121 6.65 -6.03 14.66
C ASP A 121 5.27 -6.60 15.02
N PHE A 122 4.90 -7.75 14.43
CA PHE A 122 3.71 -8.46 14.90
C PHE A 122 4.08 -9.08 16.26
N SER A 123 3.69 -8.45 17.37
CA SER A 123 3.59 -9.16 18.63
C SER A 123 2.59 -10.30 18.44
N GLN A 124 3.10 -11.54 18.46
CA GLN A 124 2.27 -12.74 18.59
C GLN A 124 1.57 -12.76 19.94
#